data_AF-E9V1C3-F1
#
_entry.id   AF-E9V1C3-F1
#
_cell.length_a   1.000
_cell.length_b   1.000
_cell.length_c   1.000
_cell.angle_alpha   90.00
_cell.angle_beta   90.00
_cell.angle_gamma   90.00
#
_symmetry.space_group_name_H-M   'P 1'
#
loop_
_entity.id
_entity.type
_entity.pdbx_description
1 polymer ?
#
loop_
_entity_poly.entity_id
_entity_poly.type
_entity_poly.pdbx_seq_one_letter_code
_entity_poly.pdbx_strand_id
1 'polypeptide(L)'
;MDCGYFTSDACRSCRWLEMAYADQLAQKQQRVATALDAVWPGAVRWEEPVSSPEAGFRNKAKMVVAGSVEAPTLGILSHDGLGVDLLACGLHTPGLQAALPVLSRFVTAARLTPYSVPERRGELK
;
A
#
# COMPACT_ATOMS: atom_id res chain seq x y z
N MET A 1 11.72 6.36 -5.01
CA MET A 1 11.99 5.29 -4.01
C MET A 1 12.40 4.00 -4.73
N ASP A 2 13.44 3.29 -4.25
CA ASP A 2 13.74 1.90 -4.66
C ASP A 2 12.89 0.92 -3.82
N CYS A 3 12.08 0.08 -4.47
CA CYS A 3 11.14 -0.82 -3.80
C CYS A 3 11.21 -2.23 -4.39
N GLY A 4 11.76 -3.16 -3.61
CA GLY A 4 11.90 -4.57 -4.01
C GLY A 4 10.59 -5.25 -4.41
N TYR A 5 9.47 -4.92 -3.76
CA TYR A 5 8.17 -5.50 -4.10
C TYR A 5 7.64 -5.04 -5.45
N PHE A 6 8.00 -3.83 -5.87
CA PHE A 6 7.64 -3.32 -7.18
C PHE A 6 8.57 -3.93 -8.24
N THR A 7 9.88 -3.98 -7.99
CA THR A 7 10.81 -4.55 -8.97
C THR A 7 10.58 -6.05 -9.20
N SER A 8 10.10 -6.78 -8.20
CA SER A 8 9.75 -8.20 -8.31
C SER A 8 8.32 -8.49 -8.80
N ASP A 9 7.53 -7.47 -9.14
CA ASP A 9 6.10 -7.60 -9.51
C ASP A 9 5.18 -8.13 -8.39
N ALA A 10 5.68 -8.31 -7.17
CA ALA A 10 4.87 -8.73 -6.03
C ALA A 10 3.78 -7.70 -5.67
N CYS A 11 4.02 -6.41 -5.87
CA CYS A 11 3.05 -5.36 -5.55
C CYS A 11 3.08 -4.18 -6.53
N ARG A 12 1.90 -3.81 -7.05
CA ARG A 12 1.69 -2.67 -7.97
C ARG A 12 0.83 -1.55 -7.39
N SER A 13 0.62 -1.52 -6.08
CA SER A 13 -0.20 -0.48 -5.43
C SER A 13 0.35 0.94 -5.65
N CYS A 14 1.66 1.10 -5.76
CA CYS A 14 2.31 2.39 -6.06
C CYS A 14 2.40 2.60 -7.58
N ARG A 15 1.27 2.82 -8.25
CA ARG A 15 1.17 2.89 -9.73
C ARG A 15 2.17 3.81 -10.42
N TRP A 16 2.58 4.90 -9.77
CA TRP A 16 3.47 5.91 -10.35
C TRP A 16 4.90 5.84 -9.83
N LEU A 17 5.30 4.72 -9.21
CA LEU A 17 6.62 4.63 -8.56
C LEU A 17 7.79 4.95 -9.52
N GLU A 18 7.68 4.57 -10.78
CA GLU A 18 8.71 4.80 -11.81
C GLU A 18 8.69 6.22 -12.39
N MET A 19 7.64 7.00 -12.13
CA MET A 19 7.55 8.39 -12.58
C MET A 19 8.30 9.29 -11.61
N ALA A 20 9.09 10.24 -12.14
CA ALA A 20 9.75 11.24 -11.34
C ALA A 20 8.75 11.99 -10.45
N TYR A 21 9.09 12.23 -9.18
CA TYR A 21 8.13 12.74 -8.21
C TYR A 21 7.56 14.12 -8.59
N ALA A 22 8.37 14.99 -9.21
CA ALA A 22 7.92 16.27 -9.74
C ALA A 22 6.83 16.12 -10.82
N ASP A 23 6.99 15.15 -11.73
CA ASP A 23 6.01 14.86 -12.77
C ASP A 23 4.72 14.29 -12.18
N GLN A 24 4.81 13.49 -11.11
CA GLN A 24 3.64 13.02 -10.38
C GLN A 24 2.82 14.19 -9.80
N LEU A 25 3.48 15.20 -9.23
CA LEU A 25 2.81 16.38 -8.68
C LEU A 25 2.17 17.22 -9.78
N ALA A 26 2.93 17.52 -10.85
CA ALA A 26 2.43 18.26 -12.00
C ALA A 26 1.22 17.57 -12.64
N GLN A 27 1.27 16.24 -12.81
CA GLN A 27 0.17 15.49 -13.41
C GLN A 27 -1.05 15.41 -12.49
N LYS A 28 -0.90 15.34 -11.15
CA LYS A 28 -2.03 15.45 -10.21
C LYS A 28 -2.70 16.81 -10.32
N GLN A 29 -1.91 17.90 -10.28
CA GLN A 29 -2.44 19.26 -10.39
C GLN A 29 -3.18 19.47 -11.71
N GLN A 30 -2.57 19.09 -12.84
CA GLN A 30 -3.20 19.20 -14.16
C GLN A 30 -4.53 18.43 -14.23
N ARG A 31 -4.60 17.23 -13.65
CA ARG A 31 -5.85 16.44 -13.63
C ARG A 31 -6.96 17.14 -12.85
N VAL A 32 -6.65 17.76 -11.71
CA VAL A 32 -7.66 18.53 -10.95
C VAL A 32 -8.04 19.81 -11.71
N ALA A 33 -7.07 20.50 -12.31
CA ALA A 33 -7.31 21.70 -13.11
C ALA A 33 -8.27 21.43 -14.28
N THR A 34 -8.01 20.40 -15.07
CA THR A 34 -8.89 20.01 -16.17
C THR A 34 -10.28 19.60 -15.69
N ALA A 35 -10.39 18.88 -14.57
CA ALA A 35 -11.69 18.48 -14.02
C ALA A 35 -12.51 19.67 -13.50
N LEU A 36 -11.86 20.65 -12.87
CA LEU A 36 -12.52 21.85 -12.35
C LEU A 36 -12.90 22.82 -13.47
N ASP A 37 -12.03 23.02 -14.46
CA ASP A 37 -12.31 23.92 -15.59
C ASP A 37 -13.56 23.47 -16.37
N ALA A 38 -13.80 22.16 -16.48
CA ALA A 38 -15.00 21.61 -17.12
C ALA A 38 -16.32 21.97 -16.41
N VAL A 39 -16.29 22.32 -15.12
CA VAL A 39 -17.49 22.62 -14.33
C VAL A 39 -17.54 24.08 -13.85
N TRP A 40 -16.39 24.75 -13.74
CA TRP A 40 -16.26 26.13 -13.30
C TRP A 40 -15.04 26.81 -13.96
N PRO A 41 -15.15 27.21 -15.24
CA PRO A 41 -14.02 27.74 -16.00
C PRO A 41 -13.40 28.99 -15.38
N GLY A 42 -12.07 29.02 -15.31
CA GLY A 42 -11.30 30.22 -14.91
C GLY A 42 -11.48 30.71 -13.46
N ALA A 43 -12.16 29.95 -12.59
CA ALA A 43 -12.52 30.41 -11.25
C ALA A 43 -11.48 30.11 -10.15
N VAL A 44 -10.42 29.36 -10.48
CA VAL A 44 -9.42 28.93 -9.51
C VAL A 44 -8.05 29.47 -9.89
N ARG A 45 -7.41 30.17 -8.96
CA ARG A 45 -5.98 30.49 -9.03
C ARG A 45 -5.20 29.31 -8.47
N TRP A 46 -4.30 28.77 -9.29
CA TRP A 46 -3.45 27.64 -8.91
C TRP A 46 -2.19 28.12 -8.18
N GLU A 47 -1.88 27.47 -7.07
CA GLU A 47 -0.62 27.61 -6.34
C GLU A 47 0.28 26.39 -6.64
N GLU A 48 1.51 26.41 -6.12
CA GLU A 48 2.41 25.26 -6.21
C GLU A 48 1.90 24.05 -5.41
N PRO A 49 2.07 22.81 -5.91
CA PRO A 49 1.69 21.62 -5.16
C PRO A 49 2.46 21.49 -3.83
N VAL A 50 1.74 21.15 -2.76
CA VAL A 50 2.38 20.75 -1.50
C VAL A 50 2.86 19.32 -1.62
N SER A 51 4.18 19.12 -1.48
CA SER A 51 4.81 17.80 -1.56
C SER A 51 4.71 17.03 -0.24
N SER A 52 4.64 15.70 -0.37
CA SER A 52 4.79 14.74 0.73
C SER A 52 6.19 14.13 0.68
N PRO A 53 6.72 13.60 1.80
CA PRO A 53 7.81 12.64 1.73
C PRO A 53 7.46 11.49 0.79
N GLU A 54 8.44 10.96 0.07
CA GLU A 54 8.25 9.81 -0.83
C GLU A 54 8.15 8.47 -0.07
N ALA A 55 8.58 8.42 1.19
CA ALA A 55 8.61 7.23 2.03
C ALA A 55 8.08 7.53 3.44
N GLY A 56 7.68 6.49 4.17
CA GLY A 56 7.32 6.59 5.59
C GLY A 56 6.10 7.46 5.92
N PHE A 57 5.35 7.92 4.92
CA PHE A 57 4.25 8.88 5.11
C PHE A 57 2.91 8.22 5.50
N ARG A 58 2.78 6.88 5.45
CA ARG A 58 1.57 6.17 5.87
C ARG A 58 1.66 5.78 7.34
N ASN A 59 0.86 6.43 8.16
CA ASN A 59 0.73 6.17 9.60
C ASN A 59 -0.35 5.13 9.95
N LYS A 60 -1.06 4.59 8.96
CA LYS A 60 -2.05 3.52 9.11
C LYS A 60 -1.88 2.49 8.00
N ALA A 61 -1.87 1.22 8.37
CA ALA A 61 -1.88 0.07 7.46
C ALA A 61 -3.10 -0.80 7.76
N LYS A 62 -3.81 -1.22 6.71
CA LYS A 62 -4.78 -2.31 6.77
C LYS A 62 -4.21 -3.46 5.97
N MET A 63 -3.86 -4.54 6.65
CA MET A 63 -3.20 -5.71 6.06
C MET A 63 -4.21 -6.84 5.99
N VAL A 64 -4.21 -7.57 4.88
CA VAL A 64 -4.84 -8.89 4.80
C VAL A 64 -3.92 -9.89 5.48
N VAL A 65 -4.49 -10.80 6.26
CA VAL A 65 -3.79 -11.94 6.84
C VAL A 65 -4.13 -13.19 6.02
N ALA A 66 -3.12 -13.78 5.39
CA ALA A 66 -3.25 -14.97 4.54
C ALA A 66 -2.08 -15.94 4.76
N GLY A 67 -1.96 -17.00 3.96
CA GLY A 67 -0.94 -18.04 4.15
C GLY A 67 -1.38 -19.09 5.16
N SER A 68 -0.45 -19.60 5.96
CA SER A 68 -0.73 -20.61 6.99
C SER A 68 -0.39 -20.11 8.39
N VAL A 69 -0.71 -20.89 9.42
CA VAL A 69 -0.33 -20.57 10.81
C VAL A 69 1.20 -20.52 10.95
N GLU A 70 1.93 -21.41 10.26
CA GLU A 70 3.39 -21.53 10.31
C GLU A 70 4.09 -20.45 9.49
N ALA A 71 3.45 -19.99 8.41
CA ALA A 71 3.98 -18.97 7.52
C ALA A 71 2.89 -17.94 7.16
N PRO A 72 2.46 -17.10 8.13
CA PRO A 72 1.44 -16.10 7.87
C PRO A 72 2.03 -14.95 7.07
N THR A 73 1.27 -14.46 6.10
CA THR A 73 1.58 -13.27 5.31
C THR A 73 0.72 -12.12 5.77
N LEU A 74 1.32 -10.94 5.92
CA LEU A 74 0.60 -9.71 6.20
C LEU A 74 0.85 -8.74 5.04
N GLY A 75 -0.20 -8.42 4.29
CA GLY A 75 -0.07 -7.51 3.14
C GLY A 75 -1.33 -7.39 2.31
N ILE A 76 -1.23 -7.75 1.04
CA ILE A 76 -2.34 -7.70 0.07
C ILE A 76 -2.63 -9.11 -0.48
N LEU A 77 -3.65 -9.20 -1.32
CA LEU A 77 -3.91 -10.40 -2.11
C LEU A 77 -3.44 -10.22 -3.54
N SER A 78 -2.88 -11.28 -4.11
CA SER A 78 -2.67 -11.43 -5.54
C SER A 78 -4.00 -11.66 -6.27
N HIS A 79 -3.96 -11.72 -7.60
CA HIS A 79 -5.15 -11.90 -8.44
C HIS A 79 -5.90 -13.21 -8.16
N ASP A 80 -5.17 -14.27 -7.82
CA ASP A 80 -5.67 -15.59 -7.42
C ASP A 80 -6.08 -15.68 -5.94
N GLY A 81 -6.02 -14.57 -5.19
CA GLY A 81 -6.45 -14.50 -3.80
C GLY A 81 -5.46 -15.10 -2.80
N LEU A 82 -4.20 -15.29 -3.21
CA LEU A 82 -3.11 -15.71 -2.33
C LEU A 82 -2.47 -14.49 -1.63
N GLY A 83 -1.91 -14.74 -0.45
CA GLY A 83 -1.26 -13.70 0.34
C GLY A 83 0.05 -13.23 -0.28
N VAL A 84 0.22 -11.92 -0.41
CA VAL A 84 1.49 -11.26 -0.72
C VAL A 84 1.97 -10.55 0.53
N ASP A 85 3.12 -10.97 1.06
CA ASP A 85 3.73 -10.36 2.23
C ASP A 85 4.33 -8.98 1.92
N LEU A 86 3.99 -7.99 2.73
CA LEU A 86 4.46 -6.60 2.58
C LEU A 86 4.97 -6.02 3.90
N LEU A 87 5.58 -6.84 4.77
CA LEU A 87 6.06 -6.41 6.09
C LEU A 87 7.05 -5.23 6.00
N ALA A 88 7.86 -5.17 4.95
CA ALA A 88 8.88 -4.15 4.74
C ALA A 88 8.42 -3.01 3.80
N CYS A 89 7.12 -2.79 3.63
CA CYS A 89 6.61 -1.72 2.76
C CYS A 89 7.19 -0.35 3.15
N GLY A 90 7.92 0.30 2.22
CA GLY A 90 8.62 1.57 2.43
C GLY A 90 7.70 2.78 2.66
N LEU A 91 6.39 2.63 2.43
CA LEU A 91 5.42 3.70 2.71
C LEU A 91 5.08 3.80 4.20
N HIS A 92 5.20 2.69 4.94
CA HIS A 92 4.81 2.63 6.34
C HIS A 92 5.81 3.38 7.21
N THR A 93 5.31 4.11 8.22
CA THR A 93 6.16 4.71 9.26
C THR A 93 7.05 3.65 9.95
N PRO A 94 8.19 4.05 10.55
CA PRO A 94 9.08 3.12 11.25
C PRO A 94 8.36 2.28 12.33
N GLY A 95 7.42 2.87 13.05
CA GLY A 95 6.63 2.16 14.06
C GLY A 95 5.79 1.01 13.48
N LEU A 96 5.17 1.22 12.32
CA LEU A 96 4.44 0.16 11.61
C LEU A 96 5.38 -0.93 11.09
N GLN A 97 6.51 -0.54 10.47
CA GLN A 97 7.51 -1.51 9.98
C GLN A 97 8.07 -2.38 11.12
N ALA A 98 8.25 -1.81 12.31
CA ALA A 98 8.67 -2.56 13.50
C ALA A 98 7.58 -3.48 14.06
N ALA A 99 6.31 -3.04 14.03
CA ALA A 99 5.19 -3.79 14.60
C ALA A 99 4.77 -4.99 13.73
N LEU A 100 4.80 -4.85 12.41
CA LEU A 100 4.27 -5.86 11.48
C LEU A 100 4.93 -7.26 11.63
N PRO A 101 6.27 -7.39 11.73
CA PRO A 101 6.89 -8.70 11.98
C PRO A 101 6.53 -9.29 13.36
N VAL A 102 6.29 -8.44 14.37
CA VAL A 102 5.83 -8.90 15.69
C VAL A 102 4.42 -9.48 15.59
N LEU A 103 3.52 -8.80 14.87
CA LEU A 103 2.16 -9.27 14.62
C LEU A 103 2.15 -10.59 13.83
N SER A 104 2.98 -10.71 12.78
CA SER A 104 3.14 -11.96 12.02
C SER A 104 3.54 -13.13 12.94
N ARG A 105 4.54 -12.96 13.81
CA ARG A 105 4.92 -13.99 14.79
C ARG A 105 3.84 -14.28 15.82
N PHE A 106 3.07 -13.27 16.22
CA PHE A 106 1.96 -13.44 17.15
C PHE A 106 0.86 -14.33 16.56
N VAL A 107 0.55 -14.20 15.26
CA VAL A 107 -0.40 -15.09 14.55
C VAL A 107 0.01 -16.56 14.73
N THR A 108 1.28 -16.88 14.47
CA THR A 108 1.83 -18.23 14.68
C THR A 108 1.77 -18.67 16.13
N ALA A 109 2.20 -17.82 17.07
CA ALA A 109 2.24 -18.15 18.49
C ALA A 109 0.83 -18.41 19.07
N ALA A 110 -0.16 -17.64 18.65
CA ALA A 110 -1.55 -17.78 19.05
C ALA A 110 -2.32 -18.85 18.23
N ARG A 111 -1.67 -19.46 17.23
CA ARG A 111 -2.27 -20.42 16.30
C ARG A 111 -3.52 -19.89 15.59
N LEU A 112 -3.53 -18.60 15.29
CA LEU A 112 -4.65 -17.97 14.61
C LEU A 112 -4.65 -18.39 13.14
N THR A 113 -5.72 -19.05 12.68
CA THR A 113 -5.79 -19.56 11.31
C THR A 113 -6.03 -18.40 10.32
N PRO A 114 -5.08 -18.07 9.43
CA PRO A 114 -5.31 -17.06 8.40
C PRO A 114 -6.50 -17.41 7.51
N TYR A 115 -7.24 -16.40 7.08
CA TYR A 115 -8.40 -16.59 6.24
C TYR A 115 -8.00 -16.77 4.77
N SER A 116 -8.33 -17.93 4.21
CA SER A 116 -8.20 -18.22 2.78
C SER A 116 -9.42 -17.70 2.03
N VAL A 117 -9.23 -16.74 1.13
CA VAL A 117 -10.28 -16.26 0.23
C VAL A 117 -10.74 -17.34 -0.76
N PRO A 118 -9.85 -18.09 -1.43
CA PRO A 118 -10.25 -19.16 -2.36
C PRO A 118 -11.08 -20.27 -1.68
N GLU A 119 -10.68 -20.68 -0.47
CA GLU A 119 -11.32 -21.78 0.25
C GLU A 119 -12.47 -21.31 1.16
N ARG A 120 -12.56 -20.01 1.40
CA ARG A 120 -13.55 -19.37 2.29
C ARG A 120 -13.53 -19.94 3.71
N ARG A 121 -12.34 -20.17 4.25
CA ARG A 121 -12.09 -20.78 5.57
C ARG A 121 -11.01 -20.02 6.33
N GLY A 122 -10.95 -20.23 7.64
CA GLY A 122 -10.05 -19.53 8.56
C GLY A 122 -10.79 -18.47 9.37
N GLU A 123 -10.08 -17.82 10.29
CA GLU A 123 -10.68 -16.94 11.30
C GLU A 123 -10.11 -15.52 11.28
N LEU A 124 -8.82 -15.36 10.97
CA LEU A 124 -8.14 -14.07 10.97
C LEU A 124 -8.01 -13.53 9.55
N LYS A 125 -8.61 -12.37 9.28
CA LYS A 125 -8.65 -11.71 7.97
C LYS A 125 -7.73 -10.50 7.91
#